data_AF-A0A662RD83-F1
#
_entry.id   AF-A0A662RD83-F1
#
_cell.length_a   1.000
_cell.length_b   1.000
_cell.length_c   1.000
_cell.angle_alpha   90.00
_cell.angle_beta   90.00
_cell.angle_gamma   90.00
#
_symmetry.space_group_name_H-M   'P 1'
#
loop_
_entity.id
_entity.type
_entity.pdbx_description
1 polymer ?
#
loop_
_entity_poly.entity_id
_entity_poly.type
_entity_poly.pdbx_seq_one_letter_code
_entity_poly.pdbx_strand_id
1 'polypeptide(L)'
;MIVDPYNVPYQAIYAVGNADNSLVEIIEFSSCYGGSAWARHHYRKSPLVLEAKVIGNTIRYLCKTGECDLVLEASRAAAGIKSVIVHDDEIRITYAGLGGGGVGATTCR
;
A
#
# COMPACT_ATOMS: atom_id res chain seq x y z
N MET A 1 -13.07 -10.24 -21.36
CA MET A 1 -11.84 -9.71 -21.99
C MET A 1 -11.23 -8.72 -21.00
N ILE A 2 -9.99 -8.91 -20.55
CA ILE A 2 -9.33 -7.93 -19.67
C ILE A 2 -8.95 -6.73 -20.54
N VAL A 3 -9.49 -5.56 -20.21
CA VAL A 3 -9.42 -4.36 -21.07
C VAL A 3 -8.05 -3.67 -20.96
N ASP A 4 -7.32 -3.90 -19.85
CA ASP A 4 -5.95 -3.45 -19.63
C ASP A 4 -5.25 -4.42 -18.67
N PRO A 5 -4.33 -5.30 -19.13
CA PRO A 5 -3.68 -6.28 -18.28
C PRO A 5 -2.59 -5.69 -17.39
N TYR A 6 -2.21 -4.42 -17.60
CA TYR A 6 -1.17 -3.75 -16.83
C TYR A 6 -1.73 -2.90 -15.69
N ASN A 7 -3.05 -2.72 -15.65
CA ASN A 7 -3.75 -2.01 -14.60
C ASN A 7 -4.48 -3.00 -13.69
N VAL A 8 -4.17 -2.96 -12.39
CA VAL A 8 -4.93 -3.66 -11.37
C VAL A 8 -5.94 -2.66 -10.80
N PRO A 9 -7.23 -2.75 -11.16
CA PRO A 9 -8.20 -1.78 -10.69
C PRO A 9 -8.44 -1.98 -9.19
N TYR A 10 -8.21 -0.92 -8.43
CA TYR A 10 -8.75 -0.81 -7.08
C TYR A 10 -10.10 -0.11 -7.19
N GLN A 11 -11.09 -0.57 -6.42
CA GLN A 11 -12.37 0.11 -6.32
C GLN A 11 -12.18 1.48 -5.66
N ALA A 12 -11.31 1.55 -4.65
CA ALA A 12 -10.90 2.78 -4.00
C ALA A 12 -9.64 2.52 -3.15
N ILE A 13 -8.87 3.58 -2.93
CA ILE A 13 -7.85 3.66 -1.88
C ILE A 13 -8.14 4.94 -1.12
N TYR A 14 -8.38 4.81 0.19
CA TYR A 14 -8.51 5.95 1.08
C TYR A 14 -7.32 6.01 2.02
N ALA A 15 -6.95 7.22 2.42
CA ALA A 15 -5.95 7.46 3.44
C ALA A 15 -6.56 8.40 4.49
N VAL A 16 -6.48 8.01 5.75
CA VAL A 16 -7.00 8.81 6.87
C VAL A 16 -5.86 9.13 7.82
N GLY A 17 -5.48 10.40 7.90
CA GLY A 17 -4.50 10.89 8.86
C GLY A 17 -5.11 11.10 10.24
N ASN A 18 -4.31 10.96 11.29
CA ASN A 18 -4.69 11.43 12.62
C ASN A 18 -4.43 12.93 12.78
N ALA A 19 -4.95 13.54 13.84
CA ALA A 19 -4.96 15.00 14.01
C ALA A 19 -3.56 15.64 14.13
N ASP A 20 -2.55 14.88 14.56
CA ASP A 20 -1.16 15.37 14.71
C ASP A 20 -0.26 14.98 13.53
N ASN A 21 -0.83 14.39 12.46
CA ASN A 21 -0.12 13.94 11.26
C ASN A 21 0.99 12.91 11.52
N SER A 22 1.00 12.22 12.67
CA SER A 22 2.00 11.17 12.98
C SER A 22 1.62 9.79 12.44
N LEU A 23 0.34 9.55 12.19
CA LEU A 23 -0.20 8.28 11.72
C LEU A 23 -1.15 8.46 10.54
N VAL A 24 -1.11 7.50 9.63
CA VAL A 24 -2.05 7.39 8.52
C VAL A 24 -2.54 5.96 8.43
N GLU A 25 -3.85 5.78 8.28
CA GLU A 25 -4.44 4.50 7.91
C GLU A 25 -4.76 4.48 6.42
N ILE A 26 -4.11 3.57 5.69
CA ILE A 26 -4.36 3.30 4.28
C ILE A 26 -5.41 2.19 4.20
N ILE A 27 -6.47 2.40 3.42
CA ILE A 27 -7.61 1.50 3.28
C ILE A 27 -7.77 1.16 1.81
N GLU A 28 -7.43 -0.07 1.46
CA GLU A 28 -7.46 -0.58 0.09
C GLU A 28 -8.70 -1.43 -0.17
N PHE A 29 -9.53 -1.00 -1.12
CA PHE A 29 -10.66 -1.76 -1.68
C PHE A 29 -10.24 -2.37 -3.02
N SER A 30 -9.86 -3.64 -3.01
CA SER A 30 -9.40 -4.35 -4.20
C SER A 30 -10.47 -5.29 -4.74
N SER A 31 -10.54 -5.42 -6.07
CA SER A 31 -11.36 -6.45 -6.72
C SER A 31 -10.68 -7.82 -6.77
N CYS A 32 -9.42 -7.93 -6.33
CA CYS A 32 -8.62 -9.16 -6.35
C CYS A 32 -8.02 -9.46 -4.98
N TYR A 33 -8.65 -10.36 -4.23
CA TYR A 33 -8.15 -10.76 -2.91
C TYR A 33 -6.76 -11.39 -2.98
N GLY A 34 -6.48 -12.24 -3.97
CA GLY A 34 -5.17 -12.90 -4.11
C GLY A 34 -4.02 -11.90 -4.25
N GLY A 35 -4.19 -10.90 -5.13
CA GLY A 35 -3.23 -9.80 -5.29
C GLY A 35 -3.08 -8.99 -4.01
N SER A 36 -4.18 -8.68 -3.33
CA SER A 36 -4.14 -7.91 -2.08
C SER A 36 -3.56 -8.69 -0.90
N ALA A 37 -3.75 -10.00 -0.82
CA ALA A 37 -3.12 -10.86 0.17
C ALA A 37 -1.60 -10.94 -0.06
N TRP A 38 -1.18 -10.99 -1.33
CA TRP A 38 0.22 -10.89 -1.72
C TRP A 38 0.81 -9.53 -1.31
N ALA A 39 0.15 -8.42 -1.68
CA ALA A 39 0.57 -7.07 -1.32
C ALA A 39 0.65 -6.90 0.20
N ARG A 40 -0.37 -7.34 0.95
CA ARG A 40 -0.39 -7.37 2.41
C ARG A 40 0.79 -8.13 3.01
N HIS A 41 1.11 -9.30 2.45
CA HIS A 41 2.23 -10.10 2.94
C HIS A 41 3.57 -9.36 2.82
N HIS A 42 3.77 -8.59 1.75
CA HIS A 42 5.02 -7.85 1.53
C HIS A 42 5.01 -6.48 2.22
N TYR A 43 3.98 -5.67 2.03
CA TYR A 43 3.88 -4.31 2.57
C TYR A 43 3.94 -4.26 4.09
N ARG A 44 3.39 -5.26 4.79
CA ARG A 44 3.45 -5.33 6.26
C ARG A 44 4.87 -5.44 6.82
N LYS A 45 5.88 -5.71 5.98
CA LYS A 45 7.28 -5.80 6.39
C LYS A 45 8.01 -4.46 6.29
N SER A 46 7.38 -3.44 5.72
CA SER A 46 7.93 -2.09 5.67
C SER A 46 8.06 -1.51 7.09
N PRO A 47 9.20 -0.88 7.45
CA PRO A 47 9.41 -0.30 8.77
C PRO A 47 8.34 0.70 9.24
N LEU A 48 7.71 1.42 8.29
CA LEU A 48 6.65 2.38 8.59
C LEU A 48 5.31 1.72 8.95
N VAL A 49 5.07 0.46 8.56
CA VAL A 49 3.80 -0.22 8.79
C VAL A 49 3.76 -0.83 10.19
N LEU A 50 2.91 -0.28 11.04
CA LEU A 50 2.69 -0.75 12.40
C LEU A 50 1.79 -1.97 12.44
N GLU A 51 0.70 -1.93 11.68
CA GLU A 51 -0.26 -3.01 11.62
C GLU A 51 -0.80 -3.18 10.21
N ALA A 52 -1.09 -4.44 9.85
CA ALA A 52 -1.80 -4.77 8.63
C ALA A 52 -2.98 -5.68 8.98
N LYS A 53 -4.20 -5.30 8.58
CA LYS A 53 -5.44 -6.01 8.91
C LYS A 53 -6.25 -6.30 7.65
N VAL A 54 -7.05 -7.36 7.71
CA VAL A 54 -8.11 -7.63 6.73
C VAL A 54 -9.42 -7.36 7.45
N ILE A 55 -10.19 -6.38 6.98
CA ILE A 55 -11.48 -6.01 7.58
C ILE A 55 -12.53 -6.03 6.49
N GLY A 56 -13.43 -7.02 6.52
CA GLY A 56 -14.41 -7.24 5.46
C GLY A 56 -13.72 -7.44 4.11
N ASN A 57 -14.05 -6.61 3.13
CA ASN A 57 -13.46 -6.60 1.79
C ASN A 57 -12.23 -5.67 1.65
N THR A 58 -11.67 -5.16 2.75
CA THR A 58 -10.54 -4.22 2.72
C THR A 58 -9.25 -4.83 3.27
N ILE A 59 -8.12 -4.40 2.71
CA ILE A 59 -6.82 -4.48 3.38
C ILE A 59 -6.50 -3.12 3.96
N ARG A 60 -6.11 -3.08 5.23
CA ARG A 60 -5.80 -1.83 5.94
C ARG A 60 -4.38 -1.86 6.47
N TYR A 61 -3.66 -0.76 6.32
CA TYR A 61 -2.31 -0.56 6.83
C TYR A 61 -2.30 0.66 7.73
N LEU A 62 -1.97 0.47 9.01
CA LEU A 62 -1.67 1.57 9.91
C LEU A 62 -0.18 1.89 9.78
N CYS A 63 0.13 3.10 9.37
CA CYS A 63 1.49 3.54 9.06
C CYS A 63 1.90 4.73 9.94
N LYS A 64 3.17 4.75 10.36
CA LYS A 64 3.84 6.00 10.76
C LYS A 64 4.10 6.85 9.53
N THR A 65 3.93 8.17 9.67
CA THR A 65 4.36 9.10 8.63
C THR A 65 5.89 9.21 8.57
N GLY A 66 6.41 9.47 7.37
CA GLY A 66 7.83 9.54 7.09
C GLY A 66 8.24 8.75 5.85
N GLU A 67 9.55 8.55 5.72
CA GLU A 67 10.19 7.76 4.68
C GLU A 67 11.12 6.74 5.31
N CYS A 68 11.27 5.58 4.68
CA CYS A 68 12.19 4.54 5.10
C CYS A 68 12.89 3.89 3.91
N ASP A 69 14.08 3.35 4.15
CA ASP A 69 14.72 2.46 3.19
C ASP A 69 14.08 1.08 3.24
N LEU A 70 13.82 0.52 2.05
CA LEU A 70 13.31 -0.84 1.90
C LEU A 70 14.46 -1.75 1.48
N VAL A 71 14.70 -2.80 2.27
CA VAL A 71 15.56 -3.92 1.86
C VAL A 71 14.69 -4.91 1.10
N LEU A 72 14.68 -4.79 -0.23
CA LEU A 72 13.85 -5.62 -1.10
C LEU A 72 14.52 -6.97 -1.39
N GLU A 73 13.79 -8.06 -1.17
CA GLU A 73 14.24 -9.43 -1.37
C GLU A 73 13.17 -10.24 -2.10
N ALA A 74 13.55 -10.89 -3.20
CA ALA A 74 12.62 -11.71 -3.98
C ALA A 74 11.94 -12.76 -3.10
N SER A 75 10.63 -12.98 -3.30
CA SER A 75 9.78 -13.91 -2.55
C SER A 75 9.58 -13.61 -1.06
N ARG A 76 10.46 -12.84 -0.41
CA ARG A 76 10.40 -12.55 1.05
C ARG A 76 9.90 -11.14 1.35
N ALA A 77 10.42 -10.13 0.68
CA ALA A 77 10.06 -8.73 0.85
C ALA A 77 10.15 -8.04 -0.52
N ALA A 78 9.37 -8.52 -1.47
CA ALA A 78 9.50 -8.12 -2.88
C ALA A 78 8.99 -6.69 -3.14
N ALA A 79 8.16 -6.17 -2.25
CA ALA A 79 7.59 -4.84 -2.33
C ALA A 79 7.27 -4.28 -0.92
N GLY A 80 7.06 -2.97 -0.83
CA GLY A 80 6.77 -2.30 0.42
C GLY A 80 6.21 -0.89 0.24
N ILE A 81 5.75 -0.32 1.36
CA ILE A 81 5.43 1.10 1.49
C ILE A 81 6.72 1.82 1.89
N LYS A 82 7.26 2.63 0.98
CA LYS A 82 8.52 3.37 1.15
C LYS A 82 8.31 4.66 1.92
N SER A 83 7.26 5.41 1.60
CA SER A 83 6.93 6.65 2.30
C SER A 83 5.43 6.87 2.44
N VAL A 84 5.07 7.55 3.53
CA VAL A 84 3.73 8.06 3.81
C VAL A 84 3.91 9.48 4.33
N ILE A 85 3.59 10.47 3.50
CA ILE A 85 3.85 11.88 3.81
C ILE A 85 2.52 12.62 3.83
N VAL A 86 2.23 13.29 4.94
CA VAL A 86 1.12 14.24 5.03
C VAL A 86 1.67 15.61 4.66
N HIS A 87 1.08 16.26 3.66
CA HIS A 87 1.47 17.58 3.19
C HIS A 87 0.20 18.41 2.97
N ASP A 88 -0.02 19.42 3.81
CA ASP A 88 -1.22 20.25 3.84
C ASP A 88 -2.51 19.40 3.94
N ASP A 89 -3.31 19.37 2.88
CA ASP A 89 -4.56 18.63 2.75
C ASP A 89 -4.40 17.30 1.97
N GLU A 90 -3.16 16.92 1.63
CA GLU A 90 -2.85 15.72 0.87
C GLU A 90 -2.09 14.68 1.69
N ILE A 91 -2.36 13.40 1.38
CA ILE A 91 -1.55 12.27 1.86
C ILE A 91 -0.92 11.60 0.65
N ARG A 92 0.41 11.58 0.62
CA ARG A 92 1.20 10.97 -0.45
C ARG A 92 1.77 9.64 0.01
N ILE A 93 1.45 8.57 -0.71
CA ILE A 93 1.89 7.21 -0.41
C ILE A 93 2.79 6.74 -1.55
N THR A 94 4.00 6.31 -1.21
CA THR A 94 4.93 5.73 -2.19
C THR A 94 5.05 4.24 -1.95
N TYR A 95 4.62 3.44 -2.93
CA TYR A 95 4.88 2.01 -2.99
C TYR A 95 6.14 1.76 -3.82
N ALA A 96 7.00 0.83 -3.41
CA ALA A 96 8.21 0.46 -4.12
C ALA A 96 8.45 -1.05 -4.06
N GLY A 97 9.11 -1.60 -5.06
CA GLY A 97 9.38 -3.03 -5.14
C GLY A 97 10.27 -3.42 -6.31
N LEU A 98 10.65 -4.69 -6.35
CA LEU A 98 11.51 -5.23 -7.40
C LEU A 98 10.76 -5.21 -8.74
N GLY A 99 11.48 -4.91 -9.84
CA GLY A 99 10.92 -5.01 -11.18
C GLY A 99 10.39 -6.43 -11.45
N GLY A 100 9.14 -6.55 -11.89
CA GLY A 100 8.45 -7.85 -12.04
C GLY A 100 7.90 -8.45 -10.73
N GLY A 101 8.21 -7.84 -9.58
CA GLY A 101 7.73 -8.22 -8.25
C GLY A 101 6.41 -7.57 -7.86
N GLY A 102 5.54 -7.20 -8.80
CA GLY A 102 4.15 -6.84 -8.49
C GLY A 102 3.89 -5.43 -7.91
N VAL A 103 4.76 -4.45 -8.14
CA VAL A 103 4.44 -3.03 -7.87
C VAL A 103 3.88 -2.40 -9.13
N GLY A 104 2.55 -2.26 -9.16
CA GLY A 104 1.83 -1.55 -10.21
C GLY A 104 1.56 -0.10 -9.82
N ALA A 105 1.34 0.76 -10.81
CA ALA A 105 0.79 2.09 -10.56
C ALA A 105 -0.69 1.92 -10.17
N THR A 106 -1.01 2.20 -8.91
CA THR A 106 -2.40 2.11 -8.47
C THR A 106 -3.12 3.43 -8.76
N THR A 107 -4.21 3.35 -9.52
CA THR A 107 -5.08 4.49 -9.83
C THR A 107 -6.46 4.23 -9.25
N CYS A 108 -7.04 5.23 -8.61
CA CYS A 108 -8.46 5.27 -8.26
C CYS A 108 -9.12 6.30 -9.17
N ARG A 109 -10.33 6.01 -9.66
CA ARG A 109 -11.18 6.95 -10.40
C ARG A 109 -12.39 7.32 -9.57
#